data_AF-A0A8J4U0U0-F1
#
_entry.id   AF-A0A8J4U0U0-F1
#
_cell.length_a   1.000
_cell.length_b   1.000
_cell.length_c   1.000
_cell.angle_alpha   90.00
_cell.angle_beta   90.00
_cell.angle_gamma   90.00
#
_symmetry.space_group_name_H-M   'P 1'
#
loop_
_entity.id
_entity.type
_entity.pdbx_description
1 polymer ?
#
loop_
_entity_poly.entity_id
_entity_poly.type
_entity_poly.pdbx_seq_one_letter_code
_entity_poly.pdbx_strand_id
1 'polypeptide(L)'
;IDARTEVIALYVTGSIVFCIAVLGAYGAHKESKCTLIVFFIIMCLVTASMLCIAIQLALNHTEMRSLIGEYIKQEMMRTEDQKQELSRFQERNHCCRLFNGSRDWRDEVPDSCNCVNKNADDTCETVSSRSVWSKKCGPILTEYVLVFLMAVLFSLPALA
;
A
#
# COMPACT_ATOMS: atom_id res chain seq x y z
N ILE A 1 7.72 2.39 -13.20
CA ILE A 1 7.47 1.03 -13.73
C ILE A 1 6.44 1.20 -14.85
N ASP A 2 6.66 0.59 -16.02
CA ASP A 2 5.76 0.77 -17.18
C ASP A 2 4.49 -0.07 -17.01
N ALA A 3 3.34 0.42 -17.48
CA ALA A 3 2.04 -0.24 -17.33
C ALA A 3 2.04 -1.67 -17.92
N ARG A 4 2.89 -1.92 -18.93
CA ARG A 4 3.10 -3.25 -19.51
C ARG A 4 3.75 -4.22 -18.54
N THR A 5 4.68 -3.76 -17.71
CA THR A 5 5.35 -4.61 -16.71
C THR A 5 4.38 -5.05 -15.63
N GLU A 6 3.47 -4.18 -15.20
CA GLU A 6 2.44 -4.52 -14.21
C GLU A 6 1.47 -5.57 -14.73
N VAL A 7 0.99 -5.42 -15.97
CA VAL A 7 0.08 -6.39 -16.59
C VAL A 7 0.75 -7.76 -16.76
N ILE A 8 2.00 -7.81 -17.20
CA ILE A 8 2.74 -9.07 -17.33
C ILE A 8 2.90 -9.74 -15.96
N ALA A 9 3.22 -8.97 -14.91
CA ALA A 9 3.36 -9.50 -13.56
C ALA A 9 2.03 -10.12 -13.06
N LEU A 10 0.90 -9.48 -13.32
CA LEU A 10 -0.43 -9.99 -12.97
C LEU A 10 -0.74 -11.32 -13.70
N TYR A 11 -0.45 -11.42 -14.99
CA TYR A 11 -0.66 -12.66 -15.75
C TYR A 11 0.20 -13.82 -15.23
N VAL A 12 1.49 -13.57 -14.97
CA VAL A 12 2.41 -14.60 -14.46
C VAL A 12 1.98 -15.05 -13.08
N THR A 13 1.70 -14.12 -12.18
CA THR A 13 1.30 -14.42 -10.80
C THR A 13 -0.04 -15.16 -10.76
N GLY A 14 -1.02 -14.70 -11.53
CA GLY A 14 -2.33 -15.34 -11.63
C GLY A 14 -2.26 -16.77 -12.17
N SER A 15 -1.40 -17.02 -13.16
CA SER A 15 -1.20 -18.37 -13.71
C SER A 15 -0.60 -19.34 -12.67
N ILE A 16 0.35 -18.86 -11.86
CA ILE A 16 0.96 -19.67 -10.79
C ILE A 16 -0.08 -20.01 -9.72
N VAL A 17 -0.85 -19.03 -9.25
CA VAL A 17 -1.91 -19.24 -8.25
C VAL A 17 -2.96 -20.22 -8.76
N PHE A 18 -3.37 -20.11 -10.04
CA PHE A 18 -4.31 -21.05 -10.66
C PHE A 18 -3.76 -22.49 -10.68
N CYS A 19 -2.50 -22.69 -11.06
CA CYS A 19 -1.87 -24.01 -11.03
C CYS A 19 -1.83 -24.60 -9.62
N ILE A 20 -1.50 -23.81 -8.61
CA ILE A 20 -1.46 -24.25 -7.21
C ILE A 20 -2.86 -24.66 -6.73
N ALA A 21 -3.89 -23.85 -7.03
CA ALA A 21 -5.28 -24.15 -6.68
C ALA A 21 -5.77 -25.45 -7.33
N VAL A 22 -5.45 -25.69 -8.61
CA VAL A 22 -5.79 -26.94 -9.31
C VAL A 22 -5.08 -28.14 -8.67
N LEU A 23 -3.81 -27.99 -8.28
CA LEU A 23 -3.07 -29.04 -7.58
C LEU A 23 -3.69 -29.36 -6.21
N GLY A 24 -4.14 -28.34 -5.46
CA GLY A 24 -4.86 -28.50 -4.21
C GLY A 24 -6.19 -29.25 -4.40
N ALA A 25 -7.02 -28.79 -5.34
CA ALA A 25 -8.31 -29.41 -5.66
C ALA A 25 -8.16 -30.86 -6.18
N TYR A 26 -7.18 -31.10 -7.05
CA TYR A 26 -6.89 -32.44 -7.56
C TYR A 26 -6.31 -33.36 -6.48
N GLY A 27 -5.45 -32.85 -5.62
CA GLY A 27 -4.88 -33.59 -4.49
C GLY A 27 -5.97 -34.07 -3.52
N ALA A 28 -6.96 -33.22 -3.23
CA ALA A 28 -8.13 -33.56 -2.43
C ALA A 28 -9.03 -34.58 -3.13
N HIS A 29 -9.35 -34.36 -4.41
CA HIS A 29 -10.25 -35.25 -5.17
C HIS A 29 -9.68 -36.67 -5.36
N LYS A 30 -8.36 -36.79 -5.61
CA LYS A 30 -7.74 -38.09 -5.91
C LYS A 30 -7.21 -38.84 -4.69
N GLU A 31 -7.41 -38.31 -3.47
CA GLU A 31 -6.81 -38.79 -2.21
C GLU A 31 -5.31 -39.11 -2.33
N SER A 32 -4.64 -38.40 -3.24
CA SER A 32 -3.25 -38.69 -3.58
C SER A 32 -2.35 -38.04 -2.55
N LYS A 33 -1.89 -38.85 -1.59
CA LYS A 33 -0.98 -38.42 -0.51
C LYS A 33 0.23 -37.66 -1.04
N CYS A 34 0.82 -38.09 -2.15
CA CYS A 34 1.98 -37.41 -2.76
C CYS A 34 1.66 -35.98 -3.20
N THR A 35 0.51 -35.75 -3.83
CA THR A 35 0.13 -34.41 -4.31
C THR A 35 -0.14 -33.46 -3.14
N LEU A 36 -0.81 -33.97 -2.10
CA LEU A 36 -1.11 -33.20 -0.90
C LEU A 36 0.18 -32.83 -0.11
N ILE A 37 1.15 -33.74 -0.03
CA ILE A 37 2.44 -33.48 0.63
C ILE A 37 3.23 -32.40 -0.11
N VAL A 38 3.28 -32.44 -1.45
CA VAL A 38 3.98 -31.43 -2.24
C VAL A 38 3.34 -30.05 -2.06
N PHE A 39 2.01 -29.98 -2.09
CA PHE A 39 1.27 -28.75 -1.81
C PHE A 39 1.60 -28.19 -0.41
N PHE A 40 1.58 -29.05 0.61
CA PHE A 40 1.90 -28.66 1.98
C PHE A 40 3.34 -28.13 2.11
N ILE A 41 4.31 -28.77 1.47
CA ILE A 41 5.70 -28.31 1.48
C ILE A 41 5.82 -26.92 0.85
N ILE A 42 5.19 -26.69 -0.30
CA ILE A 42 5.20 -25.38 -0.98
C ILE A 42 4.56 -24.32 -0.07
N MET A 43 3.42 -24.61 0.55
CA MET A 43 2.75 -23.71 1.49
C MET A 43 3.61 -23.39 2.71
N CYS A 44 4.29 -24.38 3.30
CA CYS A 44 5.21 -24.17 4.41
C CYS A 44 6.38 -23.27 4.00
N LEU A 45 6.99 -23.50 2.84
CA LEU A 45 8.11 -22.70 2.34
C LEU A 45 7.68 -21.25 2.07
N VAL A 46 6.53 -21.04 1.43
CA VAL A 46 5.98 -19.69 1.19
C VAL A 46 5.71 -18.99 2.52
N THR A 47 5.06 -19.65 3.46
CA THR A 47 4.74 -19.08 4.79
C THR A 47 6.01 -18.71 5.56
N ALA A 48 7.04 -19.58 5.56
CA ALA A 48 8.32 -19.30 6.19
C ALA A 48 9.03 -18.09 5.55
N SER A 49 9.02 -17.99 4.22
CA SER A 49 9.60 -16.85 3.50
C SER A 49 8.88 -15.53 3.81
N MET A 50 7.55 -15.55 3.91
CA MET A 50 6.74 -14.38 4.27
C MET A 50 7.05 -13.93 5.70
N LEU A 51 7.24 -14.85 6.64
CA LEU A 51 7.65 -14.52 8.00
C LEU A 51 9.02 -13.82 8.01
N CYS A 52 9.99 -14.32 7.23
CA CYS A 52 11.29 -13.68 7.09
C CYS A 52 11.19 -12.26 6.49
N ILE A 53 10.34 -12.05 5.49
CA ILE A 53 10.09 -10.73 4.89
C ILE A 53 9.43 -9.80 5.91
N ALA A 54 8.43 -10.27 6.64
CA ALA A 54 7.71 -9.48 7.64
C ALA A 54 8.64 -9.01 8.76
N ILE A 55 9.55 -9.88 9.23
CA ILE A 55 10.57 -9.51 10.22
C ILE A 55 11.52 -8.46 9.64
N GLN A 56 12.03 -8.65 8.42
CA GLN A 56 12.90 -7.68 7.77
C GLN A 56 12.21 -6.33 7.57
N LEU A 57 10.93 -6.33 7.22
CA LEU A 57 10.13 -5.12 7.08
C LEU A 57 9.93 -4.41 8.41
N ALA A 58 9.73 -5.15 9.50
CA ALA A 58 9.62 -4.60 10.84
C ALA A 58 10.94 -3.97 11.32
N LEU A 59 12.08 -4.59 11.00
CA LEU A 59 13.41 -4.07 11.35
C LEU A 59 13.83 -2.89 10.48
N ASN A 60 13.61 -2.97 9.16
CA ASN A 60 14.02 -1.96 8.20
C ASN A 60 12.86 -1.04 7.76
N HIS A 61 11.93 -0.80 8.69
CA HIS A 61 10.70 -0.07 8.44
C HIS A 61 10.97 1.36 7.92
N THR A 62 12.09 1.97 8.31
CA THR A 62 12.47 3.32 7.90
C THR A 62 12.81 3.40 6.41
N GLU A 63 13.64 2.49 5.89
CA GLU A 63 14.01 2.47 4.47
C GLU A 63 12.81 2.11 3.59
N MET A 64 11.98 1.17 4.03
CA MET A 64 10.78 0.80 3.30
C MET A 64 9.76 1.95 3.29
N ARG A 65 9.64 2.70 4.38
CA ARG A 65 8.83 3.93 4.41
C ARG A 65 9.34 4.98 3.43
N SER A 66 10.66 5.17 3.30
CA SER A 66 11.19 6.17 2.36
C SER A 66 10.96 5.77 0.91
N LEU A 67 11.20 4.50 0.55
CA LEU A 67 10.97 3.99 -0.81
C LEU A 67 9.49 4.09 -1.21
N ILE A 68 8.59 3.63 -0.35
CA ILE A 68 7.14 3.71 -0.60
C ILE A 68 6.70 5.18 -0.65
N GLY A 69 7.23 6.02 0.23
CA GLY A 69 6.90 7.44 0.23
C GLY A 69 7.32 8.16 -1.06
N GLU A 70 8.50 7.85 -1.59
CA GLU A 70 8.98 8.39 -2.86
C GLU A 70 8.11 7.90 -4.04
N TYR A 71 7.74 6.62 -4.05
CA TYR A 71 6.83 6.06 -5.05
C TYR A 71 5.46 6.73 -5.02
N ILE A 72 4.85 6.86 -3.83
CA ILE A 72 3.57 7.55 -3.64
C ILE A 72 3.67 9.00 -4.12
N LYS A 73 4.77 9.70 -3.82
CA LYS A 73 4.96 11.08 -4.26
C LYS A 73 4.99 11.19 -5.77
N GLN A 74 5.71 10.30 -6.44
CA GLN A 74 5.81 10.29 -7.89
C GLN A 74 4.47 9.95 -8.54
N GLU A 75 3.74 8.97 -7.99
CA GLU A 75 2.48 8.50 -8.57
C GLU A 75 1.33 9.50 -8.36
N MET A 76 1.20 10.08 -7.16
CA MET A 76 0.12 11.02 -6.85
C MET A 76 0.26 12.37 -7.59
N MET A 77 1.45 12.69 -8.10
CA MET A 77 1.72 13.92 -8.86
C MET A 77 1.68 13.71 -10.38
N ARG A 78 1.46 12.49 -10.87
CA ARG A 78 1.62 12.12 -12.27
C ARG A 78 0.44 12.55 -13.16
N THR A 79 -0.80 12.47 -12.68
CA THR A 79 -2.02 12.76 -13.47
C THR A 79 -3.01 13.63 -12.67
N GLU A 80 -3.84 14.43 -13.35
CA GLU A 80 -4.90 15.24 -12.70
C GLU A 80 -5.91 14.40 -11.92
N ASP A 81 -6.28 13.21 -12.44
CA ASP A 81 -7.17 12.28 -11.72
C ASP A 81 -6.57 11.85 -10.37
N GLN A 82 -5.26 11.60 -10.33
CA GLN A 82 -4.55 11.20 -9.11
C GLN A 82 -4.44 12.35 -8.12
N LYS A 83 -4.31 13.59 -8.61
CA LYS A 83 -4.39 14.79 -7.76
C LYS A 83 -5.79 14.94 -7.15
N GLN A 84 -6.84 14.63 -7.91
CA GLN A 84 -8.21 14.66 -7.39
C GLN A 84 -8.42 13.60 -6.29
N GLU A 85 -7.90 12.38 -6.48
CA GLU A 85 -7.95 11.35 -5.43
C GLU A 85 -7.17 11.78 -4.18
N LEU A 86 -6.00 12.40 -4.36
CA LEU A 86 -5.23 12.96 -3.26
C LEU A 86 -6.01 14.05 -2.51
N SER A 87 -6.73 14.93 -3.22
CA SER A 87 -7.60 15.93 -2.60
C SER A 87 -8.73 15.29 -1.77
N ARG A 88 -9.38 14.22 -2.27
CA ARG A 88 -10.39 13.48 -1.49
C ARG A 88 -9.78 12.80 -0.25
N PHE A 89 -8.56 12.28 -0.39
CA PHE A 89 -7.86 11.65 0.72
C PHE A 89 -7.50 12.66 1.82
N GLN A 90 -7.05 13.86 1.44
CA GLN A 90 -6.75 14.97 2.35
C GLN A 90 -7.99 15.39 3.15
N GLU A 91 -9.13 15.55 2.48
CA GLU A 91 -10.39 15.93 3.11
C GLU A 91 -10.92 14.84 4.05
N ARG A 92 -10.84 13.56 3.65
CA ARG A 92 -11.29 12.43 4.49
C ARG A 92 -10.42 12.22 5.73
N ASN A 93 -9.10 12.37 5.59
CA ASN A 93 -8.14 12.04 6.65
C ASN A 93 -7.58 13.27 7.36
N HIS A 94 -8.16 14.45 7.12
CA HIS A 94 -7.84 15.63 7.91
C HIS A 94 -6.33 15.93 7.90
N CYS A 95 -5.71 15.76 6.74
CA CYS A 95 -4.27 15.87 6.56
C CYS A 95 -3.96 16.76 5.36
N CYS A 96 -2.85 17.49 5.41
CA CYS A 96 -2.40 18.32 4.32
C CYS A 96 -0.90 18.13 4.08
N ARG A 97 -0.51 18.22 2.80
CA ARG A 97 0.85 17.96 2.26
C ARG A 97 1.26 16.50 2.34
N LEU A 98 2.02 16.07 1.33
CA LEU A 98 2.52 14.70 1.22
C LEU A 98 3.75 14.52 2.13
N PHE A 99 4.90 15.14 1.83
CA PHE A 99 6.14 14.87 2.56
C PHE A 99 6.87 16.13 3.06
N ASN A 100 6.97 17.19 2.25
CA ASN A 100 7.87 18.34 2.50
C ASN A 100 7.17 19.62 3.00
N GLY A 101 5.98 19.54 3.57
CA GLY A 101 5.34 20.69 4.22
C GLY A 101 5.19 21.89 3.25
N SER A 102 5.59 23.08 3.68
CA SER A 102 5.44 24.35 2.93
C SER A 102 6.22 24.46 1.62
N ARG A 103 7.00 23.44 1.21
CA ARG A 103 7.75 23.45 -0.06
C ARG A 103 7.13 22.60 -1.16
N ASP A 104 6.18 21.72 -0.84
CA ASP A 104 5.49 20.89 -1.85
C ASP A 104 4.46 21.74 -2.64
N TRP A 105 3.86 22.74 -1.98
CA TRP A 105 2.95 23.70 -2.60
C TRP A 105 3.67 25.03 -2.68
N ARG A 106 4.15 25.39 -3.87
CA ARG A 106 5.00 26.58 -4.04
C ARG A 106 4.27 27.89 -3.75
N ASP A 107 2.93 27.90 -3.71
CA ASP A 107 2.09 28.99 -3.16
C ASP A 107 0.57 28.66 -3.24
N GLU A 108 0.16 27.68 -4.05
CA GLU A 108 -1.25 27.27 -4.18
C GLU A 108 -1.56 26.02 -3.34
N VAL A 109 -2.13 26.24 -2.17
CA VAL A 109 -2.69 25.14 -1.35
C VAL A 109 -4.10 24.81 -1.87
N PRO A 110 -4.38 23.55 -2.23
CA PRO A 110 -5.71 23.15 -2.71
C PRO A 110 -6.77 23.31 -1.61
N ASP A 111 -8.01 23.57 -2.01
CA ASP A 111 -9.12 23.79 -1.07
C ASP A 111 -9.41 22.57 -0.18
N SER A 112 -9.03 21.36 -0.63
CA SER A 112 -9.09 20.12 0.16
C SER A 112 -8.26 20.15 1.44
N CYS A 113 -7.30 21.06 1.55
CA CYS A 113 -6.47 21.27 2.73
C CYS A 113 -7.05 22.27 3.74
N ASN A 114 -8.23 22.84 3.49
CA ASN A 114 -8.82 23.83 4.39
C ASN A 114 -9.30 23.17 5.69
N CYS A 115 -8.96 23.77 6.83
CA CYS A 115 -9.34 23.27 8.14
C CYS A 115 -10.78 23.75 8.49
N VAL A 116 -11.79 22.96 8.11
CA VAL A 116 -13.22 23.39 8.21
C VAL A 116 -13.87 23.04 9.57
N ASN A 117 -13.26 22.17 10.40
CA ASN A 117 -13.85 21.75 11.68
C ASN A 117 -12.86 21.80 12.85
N LYS A 118 -13.26 22.46 13.95
CA LYS A 118 -12.53 22.51 15.22
C LYS A 118 -12.91 21.34 16.13
N ASN A 119 -12.75 20.10 15.67
CA ASN A 119 -12.84 18.97 16.60
C ASN A 119 -11.60 18.92 17.48
N ALA A 120 -11.70 18.32 18.67
CA ALA A 120 -10.66 18.38 19.70
C ALA A 120 -9.32 17.70 19.31
N ASP A 121 -9.27 16.90 18.23
CA ASP A 121 -8.08 16.19 17.74
C ASP A 121 -7.48 16.78 16.44
N ASP A 122 -8.09 17.84 15.91
CA ASP A 122 -7.74 18.43 14.63
C ASP A 122 -6.86 19.69 14.85
N THR A 123 -5.55 19.53 14.68
CA THR A 123 -4.58 20.64 14.78
C THR A 123 -4.48 21.39 13.45
N CYS A 124 -4.87 22.67 13.44
CA CYS A 124 -4.71 23.54 12.29
C CYS A 124 -3.49 24.46 12.46
N GLU A 125 -2.76 24.70 11.38
CA GLU A 125 -1.70 25.70 11.28
C GLU A 125 -2.10 26.79 10.28
N THR A 126 -1.67 28.03 10.53
CA THR A 126 -1.90 29.12 9.57
C THR A 126 -0.70 29.21 8.64
N VAL A 127 -0.93 28.97 7.35
CA VAL A 127 0.10 29.10 6.31
C VAL A 127 -0.42 30.06 5.25
N SER A 128 0.35 31.10 4.94
CA SER A 128 0.01 32.10 3.92
C SER A 128 -1.42 32.64 4.07
N SER A 129 -1.80 33.02 5.30
CA SER A 129 -3.13 33.56 5.68
C SER A 129 -4.35 32.62 5.54
N ARG A 130 -4.15 31.32 5.26
CA ARG A 130 -5.21 30.29 5.31
C ARG A 130 -4.96 29.29 6.45
N SER A 131 -6.03 28.80 7.08
CA SER A 131 -5.97 27.71 8.08
C SER A 131 -5.95 26.36 7.39
N VAL A 132 -4.87 25.59 7.58
CA VAL A 132 -4.66 24.28 6.95
C VAL A 132 -4.41 23.20 8.00
N TRP A 133 -4.67 21.94 7.65
CA TRP A 133 -4.36 20.79 8.49
C TRP A 133 -2.84 20.68 8.78
N SER A 134 -2.46 20.57 10.04
CA SER A 134 -1.04 20.41 10.45
C SER A 134 -0.53 18.97 10.21
N LYS A 135 -1.42 17.97 10.30
CA LYS A 135 -1.09 16.55 10.06
C LYS A 135 -0.64 16.32 8.61
N LYS A 136 0.49 15.63 8.40
CA LYS A 136 1.02 15.27 7.07
C LYS A 136 0.38 13.99 6.55
N CYS A 137 0.02 13.95 5.26
CA CYS A 137 -0.58 12.76 4.64
C CYS A 137 0.42 11.66 4.30
N GLY A 138 1.69 11.99 4.06
CA GLY A 138 2.74 11.04 3.68
C GLY A 138 2.88 9.85 4.63
N PRO A 139 3.11 10.04 5.94
CA PRO A 139 3.23 8.92 6.87
C PRO A 139 1.95 8.08 6.97
N ILE A 140 0.77 8.72 6.95
CA ILE A 140 -0.53 8.03 7.00
C ILE A 140 -0.69 7.13 5.78
N LEU A 141 -0.46 7.67 4.58
CA LEU A 141 -0.61 6.96 3.33
C LEU A 141 0.45 5.86 3.19
N THR A 142 1.68 6.11 3.63
CA THR A 142 2.76 5.12 3.63
C THR A 142 2.43 3.95 4.55
N GLU A 143 1.88 4.22 5.74
CA GLU A 143 1.48 3.18 6.68
C GLU A 143 0.28 2.37 6.15
N TYR A 144 -0.71 3.05 5.56
CA TYR A 144 -1.86 2.40 4.96
C TYR A 144 -1.45 1.46 3.82
N VAL A 145 -0.60 1.94 2.90
CA VAL A 145 -0.07 1.13 1.79
C VAL A 145 0.77 -0.03 2.32
N LEU A 146 1.60 0.19 3.33
CA LEU A 146 2.43 -0.87 3.92
C LEU A 146 1.57 -1.98 4.56
N VAL A 147 0.56 -1.60 5.34
CA VAL A 147 -0.38 -2.54 5.97
C VAL A 147 -1.19 -3.28 4.90
N PHE A 148 -1.62 -2.59 3.84
CA PHE A 148 -2.33 -3.21 2.74
C PHE A 148 -1.45 -4.23 2.00
N LEU A 149 -0.20 -3.88 1.67
CA LEU A 149 0.75 -4.80 1.03
C LEU A 149 1.01 -6.03 1.91
N MET A 150 1.20 -5.83 3.21
CA MET A 150 1.33 -6.92 4.17
C MET A 150 0.08 -7.80 4.16
N ALA A 151 -1.11 -7.23 4.27
CA ALA A 151 -2.36 -7.98 4.25
C ALA A 151 -2.53 -8.82 2.98
N VAL A 152 -2.18 -8.28 1.81
CA VAL A 152 -2.21 -9.02 0.54
C VAL A 152 -1.20 -10.17 0.55
N LEU A 153 0.04 -9.92 0.98
CA LEU A 153 1.08 -10.95 1.07
C LEU A 153 0.71 -12.10 2.03
N PHE A 154 0.05 -11.80 3.15
CA PHE A 154 -0.37 -12.80 4.13
C PHE A 154 -1.65 -13.55 3.75
N SER A 155 -2.52 -12.95 2.92
CA SER A 155 -3.78 -13.59 2.48
C SER A 155 -3.63 -14.42 1.21
N LEU A 156 -2.66 -14.11 0.33
CA LEU A 156 -2.37 -14.88 -0.89
C LEU A 156 -2.13 -16.38 -0.64
N PRO A 157 -1.36 -16.80 0.39
CA PRO A 157 -1.13 -18.21 0.70
C PRO A 157 -2.35 -18.90 1.31
N ALA A 158 -3.29 -18.14 1.89
CA ALA A 158 -4.53 -18.69 2.43
C ALA A 158 -5.58 -18.96 1.34
N LEU A 159 -5.41 -18.37 0.15
CA LEU A 159 -6.26 -18.59 -1.02
C LEU A 159 -5.81 -19.80 -1.88
N ALA A 160 -4.54 -20.17 -1.76
CA ALA A 160 -3.91 -21.27 -2.48
C ALA A 160 -4.13 -22.60 -1.75
#